data_AF-A0A5B6WUG9-F1
#
_entry.id   AF-A0A5B6WUG9-F1
#
_cell.length_a   1.000
_cell.length_b   1.000
_cell.length_c   1.000
_cell.angle_alpha   90.00
_cell.angle_beta   90.00
_cell.angle_gamma   90.00
#
_symmetry.space_group_name_H-M   'P 1'
#
loop_
_entity.id
_entity.type
_entity.pdbx_description
1 polymer ?
#
loop_
_entity_poly.entity_id
_entity_poly.type
_entity_poly.pdbx_seq_one_letter_code
_entity_poly.pdbx_strand_id
1 'polypeptide(L)'
;MAEKEKFQSVRPSNTANRGSPSRNTGNRASSKGVMKDTAVRFEARAPARAYRVCAREEATSPDVITVALIDPRSTHSYVCVKFVATKSLPVEFSEFVIRVSNPLGKHVLVDRFCKNCLLMIRCHYFPADLMLLPFDEFNVILGMDWLTLHDAVVN
;
A
#
# COMPACT_ATOMS: atom_id res chain seq x y z
N MET A 1 -10.83 -2.29 73.28
CA MET A 1 -11.85 -1.90 72.27
C MET A 1 -11.43 -2.52 70.96
N ALA A 2 -12.07 -3.64 70.59
CA ALA A 2 -13.04 -3.80 69.47
C ALA A 2 -12.32 -4.28 68.18
N GLU A 3 -12.32 -5.58 67.87
CA GLU A 3 -13.28 -6.37 67.04
C GLU A 3 -13.12 -6.16 65.51
N LYS A 4 -12.73 -7.19 64.72
CA LYS A 4 -13.54 -8.25 64.04
C LYS A 4 -14.21 -7.69 62.75
N GLU A 5 -14.26 -8.28 61.54
CA GLU A 5 -14.37 -9.66 61.05
C GLU A 5 -13.89 -9.84 59.58
N LYS A 6 -13.91 -11.10 59.17
CA LYS A 6 -13.38 -11.82 57.99
C LYS A 6 -14.54 -12.39 57.18
N PHE A 7 -14.47 -12.44 55.84
CA PHE A 7 -15.17 -13.43 54.98
C PHE A 7 -14.32 -13.61 53.70
N GLN A 8 -13.60 -14.72 53.40
CA GLN A 8 -13.92 -16.13 53.10
C GLN A 8 -14.65 -16.43 51.77
N SER A 9 -13.87 -16.61 50.68
CA SER A 9 -13.54 -17.89 49.98
C SER A 9 -14.63 -18.87 49.44
N VAL A 10 -14.63 -19.01 48.08
CA VAL A 10 -14.54 -20.25 47.22
C VAL A 10 -15.74 -21.25 47.04
N ARG A 11 -16.28 -21.31 45.79
CA ARG A 11 -16.71 -22.43 44.83
C ARG A 11 -17.21 -23.83 45.33
N PRO A 12 -17.72 -24.79 44.48
CA PRO A 12 -18.62 -24.81 43.28
C PRO A 12 -19.67 -26.00 43.21
N SER A 13 -20.41 -26.12 42.07
CA SER A 13 -20.84 -27.34 41.30
C SER A 13 -22.32 -27.88 41.28
N ASN A 14 -22.76 -28.28 40.06
CA ASN A 14 -23.65 -29.39 39.62
C ASN A 14 -25.05 -29.17 38.93
N THR A 15 -25.07 -29.53 37.63
CA THR A 15 -25.96 -30.35 36.75
C THR A 15 -27.51 -30.45 36.78
N ALA A 16 -28.06 -30.35 35.55
CA ALA A 16 -29.18 -31.05 34.87
C ALA A 16 -30.67 -30.76 35.20
N ASN A 17 -31.47 -30.42 34.15
CA ASN A 17 -32.66 -31.20 33.69
C ASN A 17 -33.39 -30.59 32.46
N ARG A 18 -33.36 -31.35 31.35
CA ARG A 18 -34.42 -31.76 30.40
C ARG A 18 -35.73 -30.92 30.28
N GLY A 19 -36.06 -30.48 29.06
CA GLY A 19 -37.45 -30.14 28.67
C GLY A 19 -37.61 -29.38 27.35
N SER A 20 -37.93 -30.08 26.25
CA SER A 20 -38.43 -29.51 24.99
C SER A 20 -39.95 -29.28 25.04
N PRO A 21 -40.50 -28.35 24.24
CA PRO A 21 -41.54 -28.78 23.29
C PRO A 21 -41.41 -28.18 21.88
N SER A 22 -41.71 -29.04 20.90
CA SER A 22 -41.85 -28.72 19.48
C SER A 22 -43.21 -28.08 19.18
N ARG A 23 -43.31 -27.26 18.13
CA ARG A 23 -44.40 -27.34 17.14
C ARG A 23 -44.18 -26.40 15.95
N ASN A 24 -44.20 -27.00 14.76
CA ASN A 24 -44.21 -26.34 13.46
C ASN A 24 -45.64 -25.95 13.06
N THR A 25 -45.82 -24.81 12.39
CA THR A 25 -46.99 -24.42 11.55
C THR A 25 -46.47 -23.24 10.70
N GLY A 26 -46.36 -23.22 9.38
CA GLY A 26 -47.32 -23.54 8.31
C GLY A 26 -47.38 -22.32 7.37
N ASN A 27 -47.00 -22.50 6.10
CA ASN A 27 -46.74 -21.49 5.04
C ASN A 27 -47.87 -20.47 4.75
N ARG A 28 -47.52 -19.22 4.35
CA ARG A 28 -48.16 -18.53 3.21
C ARG A 28 -47.32 -17.34 2.66
N ALA A 29 -47.39 -17.23 1.33
CA ALA A 29 -46.74 -16.35 0.38
C ALA A 29 -46.79 -14.83 0.64
N SER A 30 -45.80 -14.07 0.15
CA SER A 30 -45.92 -13.27 -1.09
C SER A 30 -44.70 -12.36 -1.37
N SER A 31 -44.06 -12.62 -2.51
CA SER A 31 -43.57 -11.66 -3.52
C SER A 31 -42.59 -10.51 -3.20
N LYS A 32 -41.57 -10.46 -4.09
CA LYS A 32 -40.89 -9.29 -4.69
C LYS A 32 -39.68 -8.71 -3.96
N GLY A 33 -38.53 -8.82 -4.64
CA GLY A 33 -37.43 -7.87 -4.46
C GLY A 33 -36.02 -8.46 -4.42
N VAL A 34 -35.67 -9.46 -5.23
CA VAL A 34 -34.24 -9.77 -5.43
C VAL A 34 -33.66 -8.68 -6.34
N MET A 35 -33.14 -7.61 -5.73
CA MET A 35 -32.25 -6.69 -6.41
C MET A 35 -30.97 -7.48 -6.77
N LYS A 36 -30.89 -7.93 -8.03
CA LYS A 36 -29.62 -8.32 -8.63
C LYS A 36 -28.81 -7.05 -8.81
N ASP A 37 -27.97 -6.74 -7.83
CA ASP A 37 -26.97 -5.72 -7.98
C ASP A 37 -25.84 -6.28 -8.85
N THR A 38 -26.03 -6.19 -10.17
CA THR A 38 -24.92 -6.30 -11.12
C THR A 38 -24.14 -5.00 -11.04
N ALA A 39 -23.30 -4.88 -10.02
CA ALA A 39 -22.21 -3.93 -10.00
C ALA A 39 -21.27 -4.31 -11.15
N VAL A 40 -21.50 -3.71 -12.31
CA VAL A 40 -20.53 -3.71 -13.40
C VAL A 40 -19.32 -2.97 -12.87
N ARG A 41 -18.34 -3.73 -12.38
CA ARG A 41 -17.01 -3.23 -12.07
C ARG A 41 -16.40 -2.80 -13.39
N PHE A 42 -16.50 -1.50 -13.69
CA PHE A 42 -15.67 -0.89 -14.70
C PHE A 42 -14.24 -0.87 -14.15
N GLU A 43 -13.51 -1.94 -14.41
CA GLU A 43 -12.08 -1.97 -14.22
C GLU A 43 -11.47 -1.16 -15.37
N ALA A 44 -11.43 0.16 -15.20
CA ALA A 44 -10.64 1.05 -16.02
C ALA A 44 -9.17 0.79 -15.72
N ARG A 45 -8.63 -0.30 -16.26
CA ARG A 45 -7.20 -0.59 -16.22
C ARG A 45 -6.53 0.30 -17.26
N ALA A 46 -6.15 1.50 -16.84
CA ALA A 46 -5.19 2.30 -17.59
C ALA A 46 -3.90 1.47 -17.74
N PRO A 47 -3.37 1.29 -18.97
CA PRO A 47 -2.10 0.60 -19.16
C PRO A 47 -0.99 1.37 -18.44
N ALA A 48 -0.26 0.67 -17.58
CA ALA A 48 1.00 1.13 -17.05
C ALA A 48 1.96 1.45 -18.21
N ARG A 49 2.34 2.72 -18.39
CA ARG A 49 3.31 3.14 -19.42
C ARG A 49 4.69 3.22 -18.80
N ALA A 50 5.65 2.52 -19.39
CA ALA A 50 7.05 2.59 -19.01
C ALA A 50 7.76 3.64 -19.88
N TYR A 51 8.44 4.60 -19.25
CA TYR A 51 9.24 5.61 -19.92
C TYR A 51 10.72 5.41 -19.63
N ARG A 52 11.55 5.83 -20.59
CA ARG A 52 13.01 5.83 -20.47
C ARG A 52 13.45 7.16 -19.86
N VAL A 53 13.86 7.14 -18.60
CA VAL A 53 14.50 8.27 -17.93
C VAL A 53 16.02 7.99 -18.02
N CYS A 54 16.84 9.03 -18.17
CA CYS A 54 18.29 8.86 -18.06
C CYS A 54 18.73 9.53 -16.76
N ALA A 55 19.87 9.14 -16.21
CA ALA A 55 20.57 9.95 -15.22
C ALA A 55 22.00 10.08 -15.73
N ARG A 56 22.42 11.29 -16.08
CA ARG A 56 23.79 11.56 -16.50
C ARG A 56 24.63 11.83 -15.27
N GLU A 57 25.60 10.96 -15.04
CA GLU A 57 26.74 11.25 -14.18
C GLU A 57 27.85 11.81 -15.07
N GLU A 58 28.60 12.80 -14.59
CA GLU A 58 29.58 13.55 -15.38
C GLU A 58 30.50 12.64 -16.23
N ALA A 59 30.42 12.85 -17.54
CA ALA A 59 31.38 12.56 -18.62
C ALA A 59 32.04 11.17 -18.76
N THR A 60 31.77 10.16 -17.92
CA THR A 60 32.49 8.88 -18.03
C THR A 60 31.72 7.61 -17.65
N SER A 61 30.41 7.70 -17.38
CA SER A 61 29.58 6.51 -17.21
C SER A 61 28.49 6.48 -18.29
N PRO A 62 28.15 5.29 -18.85
CA PRO A 62 27.11 5.21 -19.86
C PRO A 62 25.82 5.73 -19.26
N ASP A 63 25.10 6.58 -20.00
CA ASP A 63 23.73 7.02 -19.67
C ASP A 63 22.92 5.78 -19.28
N VAL A 64 22.79 5.51 -17.99
CA VAL A 64 22.04 4.35 -17.54
C VAL A 64 20.59 4.73 -17.75
N ILE A 65 20.04 4.14 -18.80
CA ILE A 65 18.62 4.09 -19.08
C ILE A 65 17.95 3.53 -17.83
N THR A 66 17.27 4.40 -17.11
CA THR A 66 16.35 4.02 -16.05
C THR A 66 14.98 3.79 -16.66
N VAL A 67 14.45 2.59 -16.48
CA VAL A 67 13.06 2.29 -16.84
C VAL A 67 12.20 2.76 -15.68
N ALA A 68 11.39 3.80 -15.93
CA ALA A 68 10.47 4.35 -14.95
C ALA A 68 9.03 3.96 -15.30
N LEU A 69 8.28 3.49 -14.31
CA LEU A 69 6.83 3.32 -14.41
C LEU A 69 6.15 4.63 -13.98
N ILE A 70 5.26 5.16 -14.81
CA ILE A 70 4.36 6.25 -14.41
C ILE A 70 3.07 5.63 -13.88
N ASP A 71 2.80 5.83 -12.59
CA ASP A 71 1.62 5.25 -11.92
C ASP A 71 0.79 6.32 -11.22
N PRO A 72 -0.22 6.88 -11.89
CA PRO A 72 -1.17 7.82 -11.28
C PRO A 72 -2.01 7.20 -10.15
N ARG A 73 -1.97 5.88 -9.96
CA ARG A 73 -2.66 5.20 -8.85
C ARG A 73 -1.77 5.01 -7.63
N SER A 74 -0.49 5.34 -7.75
CA SER A 74 0.43 5.40 -6.62
C SER A 74 0.35 6.77 -5.96
N THR A 75 0.30 6.80 -4.63
CA THR A 75 0.32 8.05 -3.88
C THR A 75 1.72 8.64 -3.76
N HIS A 76 2.76 7.79 -3.79
CA HIS A 76 4.15 8.20 -3.62
C HIS A 76 5.04 7.65 -4.73
N SER A 77 6.23 8.21 -4.85
CA SER A 77 7.25 7.76 -5.78
C SER A 77 8.25 6.83 -5.10
N TYR A 78 8.73 5.85 -5.85
CA TYR A 78 9.56 4.75 -5.33
C TYR A 78 10.78 4.51 -6.19
N VAL A 79 11.86 4.03 -5.56
CA VAL A 79 13.06 3.54 -6.23
C VAL A 79 13.36 2.12 -5.76
N CYS A 80 13.80 1.27 -6.69
CA CYS A 80 14.13 -0.10 -6.32
C CYS A 80 15.47 -0.18 -5.60
N VAL A 81 15.53 -1.02 -4.56
CA VAL A 81 16.73 -1.16 -3.72
C VAL A 81 17.97 -1.55 -4.55
N LYS A 82 17.82 -2.42 -5.55
CA LYS A 82 18.92 -2.83 -6.43
C LYS A 82 19.49 -1.67 -7.25
N PHE A 83 18.62 -0.78 -7.73
CA PHE A 83 19.05 0.37 -8.50
C PHE A 83 19.81 1.37 -7.63
N VAL A 84 19.31 1.65 -6.42
CA VAL A 84 20.02 2.47 -5.42
C VAL A 84 21.43 1.93 -5.16
N ALA A 85 21.56 0.61 -4.94
CA ALA A 85 22.86 -0.01 -4.69
C ALA A 85 23.80 0.06 -5.90
N THR A 86 23.28 -0.18 -7.11
CA THR A 86 24.08 -0.16 -8.35
C THR A 86 24.60 1.24 -8.67
N LYS A 87 23.82 2.27 -8.31
CA LYS A 87 24.13 3.68 -8.57
C LYS A 87 24.75 4.40 -7.37
N SER A 88 24.96 3.70 -6.25
CA SER A 88 25.46 4.28 -5.01
C SER A 88 24.70 5.55 -4.61
N LEU A 89 23.38 5.56 -4.82
CA LEU A 89 22.55 6.73 -4.50
C LEU A 89 22.53 6.96 -2.98
N PRO A 90 22.56 8.22 -2.53
CA PRO A 90 22.48 8.53 -1.11
C PRO A 90 21.13 8.10 -0.56
N VAL A 91 21.15 7.42 0.60
CA VAL A 91 19.95 6.96 1.30
C VAL A 91 19.91 7.60 2.67
N GLU A 92 18.76 8.13 3.02
CA GLU A 92 18.46 8.69 4.33
C GLU A 92 17.40 7.84 5.04
N PHE A 93 17.40 7.92 6.37
CA PHE A 93 16.38 7.31 7.21
C PHE A 93 15.36 8.35 7.65
N SER A 94 14.10 7.91 7.71
CA SER A 94 12.99 8.62 8.29
C SER A 94 12.97 8.44 9.81
N GLU A 95 12.51 9.46 10.53
CA GLU A 95 12.12 9.31 11.94
C GLU A 95 10.86 8.43 12.10
N PHE A 96 10.07 8.29 11.03
CA PHE A 96 8.80 7.56 11.02
C PHE A 96 8.82 6.42 10.02
N VAL A 97 8.25 5.28 10.41
CA VAL A 97 8.05 4.13 9.53
C VAL A 97 6.73 4.28 8.78
N ILE A 98 6.80 4.29 7.45
CA ILE A 98 5.66 4.45 6.55
C ILE A 98 5.18 3.07 6.09
N ARG A 99 3.89 2.78 6.22
CA ARG A 99 3.29 1.55 5.69
C ARG A 99 2.83 1.77 4.25
N VAL A 100 3.53 1.16 3.30
CA VAL A 100 3.18 1.19 1.88
C VAL A 100 2.37 -0.06 1.53
N SER A 101 1.14 0.12 1.05
CA SER A 101 0.27 -0.97 0.61
C SER A 101 0.21 -1.08 -0.90
N ASN A 102 0.15 -2.30 -1.44
CA ASN A 102 -0.09 -2.53 -2.86
C ASN A 102 -1.55 -2.92 -3.14
N PRO A 103 -2.00 -2.86 -4.41
CA PRO A 103 -3.37 -3.23 -4.79
C PRO A 103 -3.76 -4.68 -4.50
N LEU A 104 -2.78 -5.56 -4.21
CA LEU A 104 -3.01 -6.96 -3.85
C LEU A 104 -3.26 -7.14 -2.33
N GLY A 105 -3.36 -6.04 -1.57
CA GLY A 105 -3.57 -6.06 -0.12
C GLY A 105 -2.32 -6.38 0.70
N LYS A 106 -1.16 -6.54 0.06
CA LYS A 106 0.12 -6.70 0.75
C LYS A 106 0.66 -5.33 1.15
N HIS A 107 1.50 -5.30 2.18
CA HIS A 107 2.14 -4.06 2.62
C HIS A 107 3.60 -4.30 3.04
N VAL A 108 4.38 -3.23 2.96
CA VAL A 108 5.79 -3.16 3.38
C VAL A 108 5.95 -1.93 4.27
N LEU A 109 6.77 -2.06 5.30
CA LEU A 109 7.19 -0.95 6.14
C LEU A 109 8.46 -0.33 5.56
N VAL A 110 8.44 0.98 5.34
CA VAL A 110 9.52 1.73 4.70
C VAL A 110 9.95 2.87 5.61
N ASP A 111 11.24 2.90 5.91
CA ASP A 111 11.89 3.93 6.72
C ASP A 111 13.06 4.59 5.97
N ARG A 112 13.28 4.22 4.71
CA ARG A 112 14.39 4.72 3.89
C ARG A 112 13.89 5.40 2.63
N PHE A 113 14.56 6.50 2.30
CA PHE A 113 14.27 7.28 1.09
C PHE A 113 15.55 7.89 0.51
N CYS A 114 15.52 8.20 -0.77
CA CYS A 114 16.50 9.07 -1.41
C CYS A 114 15.85 10.43 -1.65
N LYS A 115 16.40 11.50 -1.05
CA LYS A 115 15.88 12.87 -1.23
C LYS A 115 16.50 13.56 -2.45
N ASN A 116 15.74 14.47 -3.05
CA ASN A 116 16.21 15.35 -4.13
C ASN A 116 16.95 14.60 -5.26
N CYS A 117 16.52 13.37 -5.59
CA CYS A 117 17.09 12.61 -6.69
C CYS A 117 16.76 13.31 -8.01
N LEU A 118 17.80 13.64 -8.78
CA LEU A 118 17.61 14.30 -10.08
C LEU A 118 17.31 13.25 -11.17
N LEU A 119 16.08 13.28 -11.67
CA LEU A 119 15.63 12.47 -12.79
C LEU A 119 15.79 13.27 -14.08
N MET A 120 16.51 12.75 -15.08
CA MET A 120 16.62 13.43 -16.38
C MET A 120 15.59 12.90 -17.37
N ILE A 121 14.66 13.77 -17.75
CA ILE A 121 13.60 13.50 -18.73
C ILE A 121 13.76 14.48 -19.88
N ARG A 122 13.99 13.97 -21.10
CA ARG A 122 14.18 14.81 -22.31
C ARG A 122 15.15 15.99 -22.06
N CYS A 123 16.31 15.71 -21.47
CA CYS A 123 17.36 16.67 -21.14
C CYS A 123 17.06 17.68 -20.00
N HIS A 124 15.94 17.55 -19.30
CA HIS A 124 15.59 18.39 -18.15
C HIS A 124 15.69 17.59 -16.86
N TYR A 125 16.16 18.23 -15.79
CA TYR A 125 16.27 17.61 -14.47
C TYR A 125 15.03 17.92 -13.63
N PHE A 126 14.44 16.86 -13.10
CA PHE A 126 13.29 16.94 -12.21
C PHE A 126 13.68 16.30 -10.87
N PRO A 127 13.73 17.06 -9.76
CA PRO A 127 13.96 16.49 -8.45
C PRO A 127 12.79 15.58 -8.05
N ALA A 128 13.12 14.49 -7.34
CA ALA A 128 12.17 13.55 -6.80
C ALA A 128 12.64 13.05 -5.43
N ASP A 129 11.72 12.96 -4.48
CA ASP A 129 11.92 12.19 -3.26
C ASP A 129 11.38 10.77 -3.49
N LEU A 130 12.22 9.76 -3.26
CA LEU A 130 11.93 8.39 -3.65
C LEU A 130 12.02 7.44 -2.45
N MET A 131 10.91 6.78 -2.11
CA MET A 131 10.89 5.74 -1.08
C MET A 131 11.51 4.44 -1.59
N LEU A 132 12.32 3.78 -0.77
CA LEU A 132 12.97 2.52 -1.17
C LEU A 132 12.02 1.34 -1.02
N LEU A 133 11.81 0.58 -2.12
CA LEU A 133 11.02 -0.64 -2.10
C LEU A 133 11.73 -1.82 -2.79
N PRO A 134 11.52 -3.07 -2.32
CA PRO A 134 12.10 -4.26 -2.93
C PRO A 134 11.24 -4.76 -4.12
N PHE A 135 11.30 -4.05 -5.24
CA PHE A 135 10.76 -4.49 -6.54
C PHE A 135 11.88 -4.60 -7.57
N ASP A 136 11.64 -5.27 -8.70
CA ASP A 136 12.71 -5.60 -9.67
C ASP A 136 12.33 -5.30 -11.13
N GLU A 137 11.05 -5.07 -11.41
CA GLU A 137 10.51 -4.90 -12.75
C GLU A 137 10.86 -3.53 -13.37
N PHE A 138 11.08 -2.53 -12.52
CA PHE A 138 11.39 -1.16 -12.89
C PHE A 138 12.53 -0.62 -12.01
N ASN A 139 13.16 0.47 -12.43
CA ASN A 139 14.13 1.17 -11.58
C ASN A 139 13.44 2.18 -10.66
N VAL A 140 12.42 2.87 -11.19
CA VAL A 140 11.69 3.94 -10.51
C VAL A 140 10.19 3.77 -10.79
N ILE A 141 9.35 4.11 -9.83
CA ILE A 141 7.91 4.31 -10.00
C ILE A 141 7.63 5.77 -9.63
N LEU A 142 7.04 6.54 -10.54
CA LEU A 142 6.63 7.91 -10.29
C LEU A 142 5.13 7.93 -9.99
N GLY A 143 4.82 8.29 -8.75
CA GLY A 143 3.46 8.41 -8.25
C GLY A 143 2.92 9.82 -8.33
N MET A 144 1.74 10.01 -7.73
CA MET A 144 1.03 11.29 -7.75
C MET A 144 1.77 12.42 -7.05
N ASP A 145 2.59 12.14 -6.04
CA ASP A 145 3.47 13.13 -5.39
C ASP A 145 4.37 13.84 -6.41
N TRP A 146 5.07 13.08 -7.25
CA TRP A 146 5.95 13.63 -8.26
C TRP A 146 5.15 14.20 -9.45
N LEU A 147 4.10 13.51 -9.89
CA LEU A 147 3.29 13.96 -11.03
C LEU A 147 2.60 15.29 -10.75
N THR A 148 2.07 15.49 -9.55
CA THR A 148 1.43 16.76 -9.17
C THR A 148 2.45 17.86 -8.91
N LEU A 149 3.61 17.54 -8.31
CA LEU A 149 4.68 18.50 -8.10
C LEU A 149 5.17 19.14 -9.41
N HIS A 150 5.18 18.37 -10.50
CA HIS A 150 5.70 18.81 -11.80
C HIS A 150 4.63 19.03 -12.87
N ASP A 151 3.35 19.15 -12.47
CA ASP A 151 2.21 19.35 -13.36
C ASP A 151 2.20 18.38 -14.57
N ALA A 152 2.57 17.13 -14.33
CA ALA A 152 2.77 16.14 -15.38
C ALA A 152 1.43 15.70 -15.98
N VAL A 153 1.33 15.79 -17.31
CA VAL A 153 0.17 15.30 -18.06
C VAL A 153 0.43 13.91 -18.60
N VAL A 154 -0.38 12.93 -18.18
CA VAL A 154 -0.34 11.55 -18.68
C VAL A 154 -1.45 11.38 -19.71
N ASN A 155 -1.06 11.37 -20.99
CA ASN A 155 -1.95 11.05 -22.13
C ASN A 155 -2.05 9.55 -22.37
#